data_AF-A0A2V8UAY1-F1
#
_entry.id   AF-A0A2V8UAY1-F1
#
_cell.length_a   1.000
_cell.length_b   1.000
_cell.length_c   1.000
_cell.angle_alpha   90.00
_cell.angle_beta   90.00
_cell.angle_gamma   90.00
#
_symmetry.space_group_name_H-M   'P 1'
#
loop_
_entity.id
_entity.type
_entity.pdbx_description
1 polymer ?
#
loop_
_entity_poly.entity_id
_entity_poly.type
_entity_poly.pdbx_seq_one_letter_code
_entity_poly.pdbx_strand_id
1 'polypeptide(L)' 'KFDPVDWENRKRWDDYMAAYEDAIHRCNTRCAPWHIVPANKKWYRNLIVSGHIVAALEEMRLKYPAPRRRPERN' A
#
# COMPACT_ATOMS: atom_id res chain seq x y z
N LYS A 1 9.54 -18.34 1.13
CA LYS A 1 10.60 -18.70 0.17
C LYS A 1 11.92 -18.21 0.75
N PHE A 2 13.00 -18.94 0.54
CA PHE A 2 14.35 -18.60 0.97
C PHE A 2 15.19 -18.34 -0.27
N ASP A 3 15.93 -17.23 -0.30
CA ASP A 3 16.86 -16.88 -1.37
C ASP A 3 18.25 -16.61 -0.75
N PRO A 4 19.35 -17.22 -1.24
CA PRO A 4 20.69 -16.92 -0.77
C PRO A 4 21.06 -15.43 -0.82
N VAL A 5 20.49 -14.66 -1.75
CA VAL A 5 20.71 -13.22 -1.89
C VAL A 5 20.17 -12.44 -0.68
N ASP A 6 19.20 -12.98 0.06
CA ASP A 6 18.67 -12.36 1.28
C ASP A 6 19.77 -12.16 2.34
N TRP A 7 20.77 -13.04 2.38
CA TRP A 7 21.90 -12.92 3.29
C TRP A 7 22.81 -11.74 2.95
N GLU A 8 23.08 -11.54 1.65
CA GLU A 8 23.91 -10.43 1.20
C GLU A 8 23.19 -9.09 1.39
N ASN A 9 21.90 -9.04 1.08
CA ASN A 9 21.07 -7.86 1.32
C ASN A 9 21.03 -7.48 2.80
N ARG A 10 21.02 -8.47 3.71
CA ARG A 10 21.02 -8.22 5.16
C ARG A 10 22.29 -7.54 5.66
N LYS A 11 23.45 -7.77 5.04
CA LYS A 11 24.70 -7.07 5.39
C LYS A 11 24.62 -5.58 5.06
N ARG A 12 23.76 -5.20 4.11
CA ARG A 12 23.56 -3.84 3.62
C ARG A 12 22.36 -3.15 4.27
N TRP A 13 21.97 -3.59 5.47
CA TRP A 13 20.79 -3.08 6.17
C TRP A 13 20.80 -1.55 6.28
N ASP A 14 21.93 -0.98 6.69
CA ASP A 14 22.05 0.47 6.89
C ASP A 14 21.95 1.24 5.55
N ASP A 15 22.53 0.72 4.47
CA ASP A 15 22.38 1.30 3.12
C ASP A 15 20.92 1.33 2.68
N TYR A 16 20.19 0.23 2.90
CA TYR A 16 18.77 0.13 2.58
C TYR A 16 17.94 1.11 3.41
N MET A 17 18.21 1.21 4.71
CA MET A 17 17.51 2.15 5.58
C MET A 17 17.71 3.59 5.13
N ALA A 18 18.95 3.99 4.82
CA ALA A 18 19.25 5.32 4.30
C ALA A 18 18.56 5.59 2.96
N ALA A 19 18.55 4.61 2.04
CA ALA A 19 17.87 4.74 0.75
C ALA A 19 16.34 4.86 0.90
N TYR A 20 15.72 4.08 1.80
CA TYR A 20 14.29 4.18 2.08
C TYR A 20 13.93 5.52 2.72
N GLU A 21 14.75 6.02 3.66
CA GLU A 21 14.54 7.32 4.27
C GLU A 21 14.59 8.44 3.23
N ASP A 22 15.61 8.47 2.36
CA ASP A 22 15.72 9.46 1.28
C ASP A 22 14.54 9.39 0.30
N ALA A 23 14.15 8.17 -0.11
CA ALA A 23 13.02 7.97 -1.01
C ALA A 23 11.70 8.46 -0.39
N ILE A 24 11.41 8.11 0.87
CA ILE A 24 10.20 8.55 1.56
C ILE A 24 10.24 10.06 1.76
N HIS A 25 11.37 10.63 2.18
CA HIS A 25 11.51 12.07 2.40
C HIS A 25 11.23 12.87 1.12
N ARG A 26 11.77 12.43 -0.02
CA ARG A 26 11.64 13.14 -1.31
C ARG A 26 10.30 12.90 -2.02
N CYS A 27 9.70 11.73 -1.83
CA CYS A 27 8.54 11.31 -2.61
C CYS A 27 7.21 11.31 -1.81
N ASN A 28 7.22 11.72 -0.54
CA ASN A 28 6.01 11.84 0.27
C ASN A 28 5.28 13.15 -0.01
N THR A 29 4.29 13.12 -0.90
CA THR A 29 3.55 14.29 -1.34
C THR A 29 2.09 14.25 -0.88
N ARG A 30 1.42 15.40 -0.84
CA ARG A 30 0.01 15.49 -0.41
C ARG A 30 -0.94 14.66 -1.27
N CYS A 31 -0.69 14.55 -2.57
CA CYS A 31 -1.53 13.77 -3.49
C CYS A 31 -1.16 12.27 -3.52
N ALA A 32 0.03 11.89 -3.06
CA ALA A 32 0.50 10.52 -2.99
C ALA A 32 1.35 10.32 -1.71
N PRO A 33 0.70 10.23 -0.54
CA PRO A 33 1.43 10.11 0.72
C PRO A 33 2.00 8.70 0.92
N TRP A 34 3.19 8.64 1.54
CA TRP A 34 3.77 7.40 2.04
C TRP A 34 3.33 7.16 3.49
N HIS A 35 3.03 5.90 3.83
CA HIS A 35 2.66 5.48 5.19
C HIS A 35 3.66 4.45 5.73
N ILE A 36 4.29 4.76 6.87
CA ILE A 36 5.22 3.84 7.55
C ILE A 36 4.41 2.93 8.49
N VAL A 37 4.37 1.63 8.21
CA VAL A 37 3.58 0.65 8.97
C VAL A 37 4.48 -0.28 9.78
N PRO A 38 4.34 -0.33 11.13
CA PRO A 38 5.08 -1.28 11.95
C PRO A 38 4.73 -2.74 11.58
N ALA A 39 5.70 -3.47 11.04
CA ALA A 39 5.46 -4.76 10.40
C ALA A 39 5.85 -6.00 11.23
N ASN A 40 6.45 -5.82 12.43
CA ASN A 40 6.94 -6.94 13.24
C ASN A 40 5.82 -7.92 13.65
N LYS A 41 4.59 -7.43 13.84
CA LYS A 41 3.41 -8.25 14.13
C LYS A 41 2.51 -8.31 12.90
N LYS A 42 2.41 -9.49 12.27
CA LYS A 42 1.67 -9.69 11.01
C LYS A 42 0.20 -9.24 11.10
N TRP A 43 -0.49 -9.56 12.19
CA TRP A 43 -1.90 -9.19 12.37
C TRP A 43 -2.07 -7.66 12.46
N TYR A 44 -1.14 -6.97 13.13
CA TYR A 44 -1.19 -5.52 13.33
C TYR A 44 -0.92 -4.79 12.01
N ARG A 45 0.12 -5.21 11.27
CA ARG A 45 0.38 -4.73 9.91
C ARG A 45 -0.86 -4.88 9.03
N ASN A 46 -1.50 -6.05 9.04
CA ASN A 46 -2.69 -6.30 8.23
C ASN A 46 -3.84 -5.37 8.63
N LEU A 47 -4.06 -5.14 9.93
CA LEU A 47 -5.08 -4.23 10.42
C LEU A 47 -4.85 -2.79 9.92
N ILE A 48 -3.63 -2.27 10.06
CA ILE A 48 -3.30 -0.90 9.66
C ILE A 48 -3.41 -0.73 8.14
N VAL A 49 -2.84 -1.65 7.35
CA VAL A 49 -2.90 -1.59 5.88
C VAL A 49 -4.35 -1.64 5.38
N SER A 50 -5.15 -2.58 5.87
CA SER A 50 -6.57 -2.67 5.50
C SER A 50 -7.34 -1.41 5.88
N GLY A 51 -7.06 -0.83 7.05
CA GLY A 51 -7.68 0.43 7.49
C GLY A 51 -7.40 1.59 6.53
N HIS A 52 -6.14 1.78 6.12
CA HIS A 52 -5.79 2.82 5.14
C HIS A 52 -6.46 2.61 3.78
N ILE A 53 -6.53 1.36 3.30
CA ILE A 53 -7.20 1.05 2.02
C ILE A 53 -8.69 1.35 2.10
N VAL A 54 -9.37 0.93 3.18
CA VAL A 54 -10.80 1.20 3.37
C VAL A 54 -11.07 2.70 3.41
N ALA A 55 -10.32 3.46 4.21
CA ALA A 55 -10.48 4.91 4.30
C ALA A 55 -10.30 5.59 2.93
N ALA A 56 -9.26 5.22 2.17
CA ALA A 56 -9.03 5.77 0.83
C ALA A 56 -10.19 5.46 -0.14
N LEU A 57 -10.76 4.25 -0.09
CA LEU A 57 -11.90 3.87 -0.93
C LEU A 57 -13.19 4.57 -0.51
N GLU A 58 -13.40 4.81 0.78
CA GLU A 58 -14.54 5.56 1.31
C GLU A 58 -14.50 7.02 0.87
N GLU A 59 -13.32 7.66 0.89
CA GLU A 59 -13.11 9.03 0.43
C GLU A 59 -13.45 9.22 -1.06
N MET A 60 -13.23 8.19 -1.88
CA MET A 60 -13.59 8.21 -3.30
C MET A 60 -15.11 8.23 -3.55
N ARG A 61 -15.94 7.94 -2.52
CA ARG A 61 -17.42 7.92 -2.60
C ARG A 61 -17.94 7.08 -3.78
N LEU A 62 -17.34 5.92 -3.98
CA LEU A 62 -17.65 5.02 -5.08
C LEU A 62 -19.15 4.66 -5.11
N LYS A 63 -19.71 4.59 -6.31
CA LYS A 63 -21.09 4.17 -6.56
C LYS A 63 -21.10 3.07 -7.62
N TYR A 64 -22.03 2.15 -7.48
CA TYR A 64 -22.28 1.20 -8.56
C TYR A 64 -22.75 1.95 -9.82
N PRO A 65 -22.32 1.52 -11.01
CA PRO A 65 -22.83 2.08 -12.25
C PRO A 65 -24.33 1.76 -12.39
N ALA A 66 -25.03 2.60 -13.16
CA ALA A 66 -26.43 2.32 -13.49
C ALA A 66 -26.56 0.93 -14.16
N PRO A 67 -27.62 0.17 -13.87
CA PRO A 67 -27.84 -1.12 -14.51
C PRO A 67 -27.95 -0.94 -16.02
N ARG A 68 -27.31 -1.83 -16.78
CA ARG A 68 -27.42 -1.82 -18.24
C ARG A 68 -28.86 -2.15 -18.62
N ARG A 69 -29.60 -1.19 -19.18
CA ARG A 69 -30.96 -1.44 -19.69
C ARG A 69 -30.89 -2.54 -20.75
N ARG A 70 -31.62 -3.63 -20.53
CA ARG A 70 -31.87 -4.64 -21.55
C ARG A 70 -32.86 -4.05 -22.56
N PRO A 71 -32.65 -4.15 -23.88
CA PRO A 71 -33.64 -3.69 -24.84
C PRO A 71 -34.95 -4.46 -24.65
N GLU A 72 -36.07 -3.75 -24.67
CA GLU A 72 -37.41 -4.33 -24.60
C GLU A 72 -37.62 -5.22 -25.83
N ARG A 73 -38.02 -6.48 -25.60
CA ARG A 73 -38.39 -7.40 -26.67
C ARG A 73 -39.82 -7.04 -27.09
N ASN A 74 -39.98 -6.57 -28.32
CA ASN A 74 -41.28 -6.44 -28.99
C ASN A 74 -41.76 -7.82 -29.48
#